data_AF-A0A0R4J111-F1
#
_entry.id   AF-A0A0R4J111-F1
#
_cell.length_a   1.000
_cell.length_b   1.000
_cell.length_c   1.000
_cell.angle_alpha   90.00
_cell.angle_beta   90.00
_cell.angle_gamma   90.00
#
_symmetry.space_group_name_H-M   'P 1'
#
loop_
_entity.id
_entity.type
_entity.pdbx_description
1 polymer ?
#
loop_
_entity_poly.entity_id
_entity_poly.type
_entity_poly.pdbx_seq_one_letter_code
_entity_poly.pdbx_strand_id
1 'polypeptide(L)'
;MAYIAKSFYDLSAVGLDGEKIDFNTFRGRAVLIENVASLCGTTTRDYNQLNELQCRFPRRLVVLGFPCNQFGHQENCQNEEILNSLKYVRPGGGYQPTFSLTQKCDVNGQNEHPVFAYLKDKLPYPYDDPFSLMTDPKLIIWSPVRRSDVSWNFEKFLIGPEGEPFRRYSRSFQTINIEPDIKRLLKVAI
;
A
#
# COMPACT_ATOMS: atom_id res chain seq x y z
N MET A 1 -1.96 -1.70 -23.41
CA MET A 1 -2.74 -1.14 -22.29
C MET A 1 -2.73 -2.17 -21.17
N ALA A 2 -2.39 -1.78 -19.94
CA ALA A 2 -2.51 -2.69 -18.80
C ALA A 2 -3.98 -3.06 -18.60
N TYR A 3 -4.27 -4.31 -18.24
CA TYR A 3 -5.62 -4.73 -17.90
C TYR A 3 -6.06 -4.02 -16.61
N ILE A 4 -7.20 -3.34 -16.66
CA ILE A 4 -7.79 -2.64 -15.51
C ILE A 4 -9.03 -3.43 -15.10
N ALA A 5 -9.06 -3.91 -13.85
CA ALA A 5 -10.20 -4.63 -13.31
C ALA A 5 -11.45 -3.74 -13.28
N LYS A 6 -12.64 -4.35 -13.38
CA LYS A 6 -13.92 -3.62 -13.32
C LYS A 6 -14.26 -3.21 -11.89
N SER A 7 -14.04 -4.12 -10.95
CA SER A 7 -14.26 -3.90 -9.53
C SER A 7 -13.01 -4.20 -8.72
N PHE A 8 -12.87 -3.53 -7.57
CA PHE A 8 -11.86 -3.87 -6.57
C PHE A 8 -11.94 -5.34 -6.13
N TYR A 9 -13.15 -5.92 -6.11
CA TYR A 9 -13.38 -7.30 -5.69
C TYR A 9 -13.01 -8.35 -6.75
N ASP A 10 -12.70 -7.95 -7.98
CA ASP A 10 -12.17 -8.85 -9.01
C ASP A 10 -10.64 -9.04 -8.88
N LEU A 11 -10.01 -8.30 -7.97
CA LEU A 11 -8.57 -8.32 -7.74
C LEU A 11 -8.17 -9.40 -6.74
N SER A 12 -6.91 -9.80 -6.83
CA SER A 12 -6.25 -10.63 -5.82
C SER A 12 -4.78 -10.32 -5.78
N ALA A 13 -4.12 -10.75 -4.72
CA ALA A 13 -2.66 -10.76 -4.61
C ALA A 13 -2.19 -12.11 -4.08
N VAL A 14 -0.89 -12.36 -4.15
CA VAL A 14 -0.25 -13.51 -3.49
C VAL A 14 0.36 -13.02 -2.19
N GLY A 15 -0.03 -13.61 -1.07
CA GLY A 15 0.52 -13.36 0.25
C GLY A 15 2.00 -13.72 0.32
N LEU A 16 2.72 -13.17 1.29
CA LEU A 16 4.14 -13.47 1.47
C LEU A 16 4.38 -14.96 1.79
N ASP A 17 3.37 -15.64 2.31
CA ASP A 17 3.30 -17.10 2.53
C ASP A 17 3.04 -17.92 1.26
N GLY A 18 2.76 -17.27 0.12
CA GLY A 18 2.42 -17.90 -1.15
C GLY A 18 0.93 -18.14 -1.36
N GLU A 19 0.09 -17.84 -0.37
CA GLU A 19 -1.35 -18.08 -0.44
C GLU A 19 -2.08 -16.97 -1.20
N LYS A 20 -3.18 -17.31 -1.87
CA LYS A 20 -3.98 -16.31 -2.59
C LYS A 20 -4.79 -15.46 -1.63
N ILE A 21 -4.60 -14.15 -1.68
CA ILE A 21 -5.44 -13.15 -1.02
C ILE A 21 -6.50 -12.68 -2.01
N ASP A 22 -7.70 -13.26 -1.94
CA ASP A 22 -8.85 -12.87 -2.75
C ASP A 22 -9.56 -11.64 -2.14
N PHE A 23 -9.61 -10.53 -2.88
CA PHE A 23 -10.14 -9.28 -2.36
C PHE A 23 -11.65 -9.31 -2.21
N ASN A 24 -12.34 -10.23 -2.90
CA ASN A 24 -13.77 -10.46 -2.74
C ASN A 24 -14.15 -10.84 -1.29
N THR A 25 -13.20 -11.38 -0.52
CA THR A 25 -13.39 -11.70 0.90
C THR A 25 -13.43 -10.46 1.82
N PHE A 26 -13.09 -9.28 1.30
CA PHE A 26 -13.04 -8.03 2.06
C PHE A 26 -14.36 -7.25 2.07
N ARG A 27 -15.42 -7.78 1.44
CA ARG A 27 -16.74 -7.13 1.42
C ARG A 27 -17.22 -6.72 2.81
N GLY A 28 -17.72 -5.49 2.91
CA GLY A 28 -18.19 -4.91 4.17
C GLY A 28 -17.08 -4.36 5.08
N ARG A 29 -15.81 -4.43 4.67
CA ARG A 29 -14.66 -3.87 5.40
C ARG A 29 -13.98 -2.79 4.56
N ALA A 30 -13.53 -1.73 5.23
CA ALA A 30 -12.63 -0.78 4.60
C ALA A 30 -11.27 -1.47 4.35
N VAL A 31 -10.58 -1.09 3.28
CA VAL A 31 -9.25 -1.63 2.95
C VAL A 31 -8.26 -0.49 2.80
N LEU A 32 -7.14 -0.57 3.52
CA LEU A 32 -6.00 0.33 3.39
C LEU A 32 -4.86 -0.42 2.72
N ILE A 33 -4.44 0.05 1.55
CA ILE A 33 -3.34 -0.53 0.79
C ILE A 33 -2.17 0.45 0.81
N GLU A 34 -0.99 -0.02 1.19
CA GLU A 34 0.26 0.74 1.10
C GLU A 34 1.32 -0.02 0.30
N ASN A 35 2.07 0.66 -0.57
CA ASN A 35 3.31 0.11 -1.11
C ASN A 35 4.42 0.31 -0.08
N VAL A 36 5.05 -0.76 0.39
CA VAL A 36 5.97 -0.72 1.55
C VAL A 36 7.41 -1.03 1.15
N ALA A 37 8.33 -0.60 2.01
CA ALA A 37 9.75 -0.91 1.93
C ALA A 37 10.35 -1.08 3.33
N SER A 38 11.18 -2.10 3.57
CA SER A 38 11.84 -2.33 4.87
C SER A 38 12.96 -1.33 5.16
N LEU A 39 13.54 -0.72 4.11
CA LEU A 39 14.71 0.14 4.25
C LEU A 39 14.53 1.61 3.83
N CYS A 40 13.35 2.17 4.09
CA CYS A 40 13.02 3.58 3.82
C CYS A 40 13.08 4.45 5.09
N GLY A 41 13.24 5.77 4.91
CA GLY A 41 13.29 6.74 6.01
C GLY A 41 12.05 6.76 6.90
N THR A 42 10.89 6.38 6.37
CA THR A 42 9.62 6.36 7.13
C THR A 42 9.16 4.95 7.51
N THR A 43 9.93 3.89 7.21
CA THR A 43 9.57 2.49 7.51
C THR A 43 9.12 2.31 8.95
N THR A 44 9.91 2.77 9.91
CA THR A 44 9.56 2.63 11.33
C THR A 44 8.26 3.33 11.69
N ARG A 45 7.98 4.50 11.10
CA ARG A 45 6.73 5.23 11.36
C ARG A 45 5.55 4.49 10.76
N ASP A 46 5.59 4.24 9.45
CA ASP A 46 4.43 3.76 8.71
C ASP A 46 4.06 2.32 9.12
N TYR A 47 5.03 1.41 9.29
CA TYR A 47 4.75 0.04 9.78
C TYR A 47 4.13 0.00 11.18
N ASN A 48 4.57 0.88 12.09
CA ASN A 48 3.98 0.97 13.43
C ASN A 48 2.55 1.52 13.38
N GLN A 49 2.30 2.56 12.56
CA GLN A 49 0.98 3.14 12.38
C GLN A 49 0.01 2.18 11.66
N LEU A 50 0.50 1.37 10.71
CA LEU A 50 -0.28 0.31 10.06
C LEU A 50 -0.73 -0.75 11.08
N ASN A 51 0.18 -1.21 11.94
CA ASN A 51 -0.18 -2.12 13.03
C ASN A 51 -1.23 -1.49 13.96
N GLU A 52 -1.05 -0.23 14.32
CA GLU A 52 -1.98 0.50 15.19
C GLU A 52 -3.38 0.56 14.59
N LEU A 53 -3.52 0.96 13.32
CA LEU A 53 -4.80 1.01 12.62
C LEU A 53 -5.45 -0.36 12.48
N GLN A 54 -4.68 -1.39 12.11
CA GLN A 54 -5.18 -2.76 12.01
C GLN A 54 -5.69 -3.28 13.36
N CYS A 55 -4.98 -2.99 14.45
CA CYS A 55 -5.37 -3.36 15.81
C CYS A 55 -6.57 -2.57 16.34
N ARG A 56 -6.75 -1.31 15.91
CA ARG A 56 -7.89 -0.46 16.30
C ARG A 56 -9.20 -0.89 15.63
N PHE A 57 -9.13 -1.42 14.41
CA PHE A 57 -10.31 -1.82 13.62
C PHE A 57 -10.24 -3.28 13.12
N PRO A 58 -9.99 -4.29 13.98
CA PRO A 58 -9.57 -5.63 13.56
C PRO A 58 -10.60 -6.41 12.73
N ARG A 59 -11.89 -6.07 12.86
CA ARG A 59 -12.99 -6.69 12.09
C ARG A 59 -13.54 -5.81 10.97
N ARG A 60 -13.07 -4.57 10.87
CA ARG A 60 -13.69 -3.53 10.03
C ARG A 60 -12.72 -2.91 9.03
N LEU A 61 -11.41 -2.99 9.30
CA LEU A 61 -10.34 -2.57 8.42
C LEU A 61 -9.48 -3.78 8.06
N VAL A 62 -9.11 -3.85 6.79
CA VAL A 62 -8.06 -4.74 6.29
C VAL A 62 -6.90 -3.87 5.83
N VAL A 63 -5.73 -4.09 6.40
CA VAL A 63 -4.49 -3.45 5.95
C VAL A 63 -3.71 -4.44 5.09
N LEU A 64 -3.24 -3.99 3.92
CA LEU A 64 -2.38 -4.75 3.02
C LEU A 64 -1.12 -3.94 2.72
N GLY A 65 0.05 -4.52 3.02
CA GLY A 65 1.33 -3.98 2.58
C GLY A 65 1.82 -4.72 1.33
N PHE A 66 2.19 -3.97 0.31
CA PHE A 66 2.77 -4.47 -0.94
C PHE A 66 4.25 -4.08 -1.03
N PRO A 67 5.18 -4.98 -0.67
CA PRO A 67 6.60 -4.70 -0.79
C PRO A 67 6.97 -4.33 -2.24
N CYS A 68 7.75 -3.27 -2.43
CA CYS A 68 8.14 -2.79 -3.76
C CYS A 68 9.56 -2.24 -3.77
N ASN A 69 10.37 -2.64 -4.76
CA ASN A 69 11.78 -2.24 -4.85
C ASN A 69 12.05 -1.12 -5.88
N GLN A 70 11.01 -0.49 -6.43
CA GLN A 70 11.15 0.53 -7.48
C GLN A 70 11.68 1.88 -6.96
N PHE A 71 11.60 2.13 -5.66
CA PHE A 71 11.88 3.44 -5.06
C PHE A 71 13.20 3.39 -4.27
N GLY A 72 14.28 3.84 -4.92
CA GLY A 72 15.62 3.90 -4.33
C GLY A 72 16.15 2.55 -3.86
N HIS A 73 15.63 1.44 -4.41
CA HIS A 73 15.97 0.07 -4.05
C HIS A 73 15.88 -0.20 -2.53
N GLN A 74 14.84 0.31 -1.88
CA GLN A 74 14.67 0.23 -0.43
C GLN A 74 14.01 -1.08 0.05
N GLU A 75 13.75 -2.04 -0.85
CA GLU A 75 13.21 -3.37 -0.58
C GLU A 75 14.02 -4.46 -1.33
N ASN A 76 15.33 -4.45 -1.12
CA ASN A 76 16.25 -5.40 -1.78
C ASN A 76 16.11 -6.84 -1.28
N CYS A 77 15.56 -7.04 -0.08
CA CYS A 77 15.26 -8.36 0.48
C CYS A 77 14.40 -9.20 -0.47
N GLN A 78 14.66 -10.51 -0.53
CA GLN A 78 13.75 -11.48 -1.12
C GLN A 78 12.51 -11.65 -0.24
N ASN A 79 11.46 -12.27 -0.76
CA ASN A 79 10.19 -12.45 -0.04
C ASN A 79 10.40 -13.10 1.34
N GLU A 80 11.28 -14.10 1.40
CA GLU A 80 11.59 -14.89 2.59
C GLU A 80 12.37 -14.08 3.65
N GLU A 81 12.98 -12.97 3.24
CA GLU A 81 13.85 -12.14 4.08
C GLU A 81 13.13 -10.92 4.67
N ILE A 82 12.01 -10.48 4.06
CA ILE A 82 11.31 -9.25 4.44
C ILE A 82 10.92 -9.26 5.92
N LEU A 83 10.30 -10.35 6.40
CA LEU A 83 9.90 -10.45 7.82
C LEU A 83 11.10 -10.41 8.77
N ASN A 84 12.24 -10.99 8.39
CA ASN A 84 13.46 -10.93 9.18
C ASN A 84 14.02 -9.50 9.22
N SER A 85 14.00 -8.79 8.10
CA SER A 85 14.42 -7.39 8.03
C SER A 85 13.58 -6.51 8.95
N LEU A 86 12.25 -6.65 8.91
CA LEU A 86 11.33 -5.91 9.78
C LEU A 86 11.55 -6.24 11.27
N LYS A 87 11.76 -7.52 11.59
CA LYS A 87 11.91 -7.99 12.97
C LYS A 87 13.25 -7.65 13.62
N TYR A 88 14.34 -7.73 12.86
CA TYR A 88 15.70 -7.67 13.40
C TYR A 88 16.49 -6.42 12.96
N VAL A 89 16.09 -5.73 11.89
CA VAL A 89 16.84 -4.59 11.34
C VAL A 89 16.06 -3.28 11.49
N ARG A 90 14.94 -3.13 10.78
CA ARG A 90 14.10 -1.93 10.83
C ARG A 90 12.65 -2.29 10.49
N PRO A 91 11.68 -2.08 11.38
CA PRO A 91 11.77 -1.38 12.68
C PRO A 91 12.70 -2.02 13.72
N GLY A 92 12.96 -3.32 13.61
CA GLY A 92 13.79 -4.05 14.57
C GLY A 92 13.05 -4.31 15.89
N GLY A 93 13.80 -4.68 16.93
CA GLY A 93 13.24 -4.85 18.28
C GLY A 93 12.19 -5.96 18.43
N GLY A 94 12.15 -6.92 17.51
CA GLY A 94 11.15 -7.99 17.52
C GLY A 94 9.82 -7.62 16.85
N TYR A 95 9.77 -6.49 16.14
CA TYR A 95 8.59 -6.03 15.41
C TYR A 95 8.03 -7.12 14.48
N GLN A 96 6.71 -7.24 14.45
CA GLN A 96 5.98 -8.11 13.53
C GLN A 96 4.74 -7.38 13.02
N PRO A 97 4.47 -7.42 11.70
CA PRO A 97 3.24 -6.84 11.16
C PRO A 97 2.02 -7.62 11.68
N THR A 98 0.98 -6.90 12.11
CA THR A 98 -0.33 -7.47 12.50
C THR A 98 -1.31 -7.53 11.33
N PHE A 99 -0.82 -7.19 10.13
CA PHE A 99 -1.55 -7.12 8.87
C PHE A 99 -0.85 -7.97 7.80
N SER A 100 -1.55 -8.22 6.69
CA SER A 100 -1.02 -9.07 5.63
C SER A 100 -0.03 -8.33 4.74
N LEU A 101 1.10 -8.98 4.47
CA LEU A 101 2.03 -8.59 3.42
C LEU A 101 1.83 -9.49 2.20
N THR A 102 1.95 -8.91 1.01
CA THR A 102 2.00 -9.66 -0.25
C THR A 102 3.44 -10.02 -0.60
N GLN A 103 3.62 -10.85 -1.62
CA GLN A 103 4.89 -10.94 -2.32
C GLN A 103 5.26 -9.59 -2.93
N LYS A 104 6.57 -9.38 -3.08
CA LYS A 104 7.13 -8.20 -3.71
C LYS A 104 6.65 -8.06 -5.15
N CYS A 105 6.25 -6.85 -5.54
CA CYS A 105 5.78 -6.57 -6.89
C CYS A 105 6.15 -5.16 -7.35
N ASP A 106 6.00 -4.93 -8.66
CA ASP A 106 6.09 -3.60 -9.25
C ASP A 106 4.75 -2.88 -9.11
N VAL A 107 4.78 -1.59 -8.80
CA VAL A 107 3.58 -0.74 -8.69
C VAL A 107 3.46 0.25 -9.86
N ASN A 108 4.54 0.45 -10.60
CA ASN A 108 4.64 1.30 -11.78
C ASN A 108 5.26 0.57 -12.97
N GLY A 109 5.10 1.16 -14.16
CA GLY A 109 5.68 0.66 -15.40
C GLY A 109 4.87 -0.46 -16.05
N GLN A 110 5.49 -1.14 -17.02
CA GLN A 110 4.83 -2.13 -17.87
C GLN A 110 4.40 -3.38 -17.10
N ASN A 111 5.15 -3.74 -16.05
CA ASN A 111 4.92 -4.92 -15.22
C ASN A 111 4.19 -4.61 -13.92
N GLU A 112 3.57 -3.41 -13.82
CA GLU A 112 2.83 -3.03 -12.63
C GLU A 112 1.75 -4.05 -12.27
N HIS A 113 1.61 -4.35 -10.98
CA HIS A 113 0.64 -5.30 -10.49
C HIS A 113 -0.79 -4.80 -10.80
N PRO A 114 -1.74 -5.67 -11.21
CA PRO A 114 -3.10 -5.27 -11.59
C PRO A 114 -3.84 -4.46 -10.52
N VAL A 115 -3.55 -4.71 -9.24
CA VAL A 115 -4.07 -3.91 -8.11
C VAL A 115 -3.64 -2.45 -8.24
N PHE A 116 -2.36 -2.17 -8.46
CA PHE A 116 -1.88 -0.79 -8.59
C PHE A 116 -2.30 -0.15 -9.92
N ALA A 117 -2.41 -0.91 -11.00
CA ALA A 117 -3.02 -0.41 -12.24
C ALA A 117 -4.45 0.09 -11.99
N TYR A 118 -5.28 -0.69 -11.29
CA TYR A 118 -6.64 -0.30 -10.90
C TYR A 118 -6.66 0.91 -9.97
N LEU A 119 -5.85 0.90 -8.91
CA LEU A 119 -5.83 1.99 -7.93
C LEU A 119 -5.39 3.32 -8.55
N LYS A 120 -4.37 3.31 -9.43
CA LYS A 120 -3.91 4.51 -10.14
C LYS A 120 -4.87 4.99 -11.23
N ASP A 121 -5.69 4.11 -11.80
CA ASP A 121 -6.78 4.50 -12.71
C ASP A 121 -7.88 5.25 -11.95
N LYS A 122 -8.32 4.69 -10.82
CA LYS A 122 -9.44 5.24 -10.03
C LYS A 122 -9.05 6.45 -9.16
N LEU A 123 -7.81 6.47 -8.69
CA LEU A 123 -7.25 7.52 -7.83
C LEU A 123 -5.92 8.02 -8.43
N PRO A 124 -5.98 8.79 -9.54
CA PRO A 124 -4.78 9.14 -10.31
C PRO A 124 -3.79 10.04 -9.57
N TYR A 125 -4.24 10.81 -8.57
CA TYR A 125 -3.40 11.75 -7.85
C TYR A 125 -3.65 11.65 -6.34
N PRO A 126 -2.61 11.81 -5.50
CA PRO A 126 -2.79 11.98 -4.06
C PRO A 126 -3.63 13.22 -3.75
N TYR A 127 -4.51 13.10 -2.76
CA TYR A 127 -5.38 14.20 -2.32
C TYR A 127 -4.58 15.38 -1.74
N ASP A 128 -3.51 15.08 -1.00
CA ASP A 128 -2.69 16.06 -0.29
C ASP A 128 -1.53 16.62 -1.14
N ASP A 129 -1.14 15.94 -2.22
CA ASP A 129 -0.09 16.38 -3.14
C ASP A 129 -0.34 15.86 -4.56
N PRO A 130 -1.13 16.59 -5.38
CA PRO A 130 -1.55 16.09 -6.69
C PRO A 130 -0.52 16.31 -7.81
N PHE A 131 0.61 16.97 -7.54
CA PHE A 131 1.55 17.40 -8.58
C PHE A 131 2.93 16.76 -8.48
N SER A 132 3.40 16.41 -7.28
CA SER A 132 4.73 15.85 -7.10
C SER A 132 4.80 14.40 -7.59
N LEU A 133 5.80 14.09 -8.43
CA LEU A 133 6.15 12.72 -8.82
C LEU A 133 7.52 12.32 -8.30
N MET A 134 8.58 13.01 -8.71
CA MET A 134 9.94 12.72 -8.27
C MET A 134 10.80 13.98 -8.40
N THR A 135 11.65 14.23 -7.40
CA THR A 135 12.56 15.38 -7.42
C THR A 135 13.80 15.11 -8.26
N ASP A 136 14.42 13.93 -8.09
CA ASP A 136 15.55 13.49 -8.92
C ASP A 136 15.05 12.51 -10.00
N PRO A 137 15.07 12.87 -11.29
CA PRO A 137 14.61 11.99 -12.35
C PRO A 137 15.41 10.68 -12.45
N LYS A 138 16.63 10.60 -11.91
CA LYS A 138 17.44 9.36 -11.88
C LYS A 138 16.82 8.27 -11.03
N LEU A 139 15.93 8.63 -10.11
CA LEU A 139 15.20 7.66 -9.27
C LEU A 139 14.02 7.02 -9.99
N ILE A 140 13.68 7.48 -11.21
CA ILE A 140 12.65 6.86 -12.06
C ILE A 140 13.33 5.79 -12.91
N ILE A 141 13.18 4.54 -12.49
CA ILE A 141 13.81 3.37 -13.13
C ILE A 141 12.82 2.45 -13.86
N TRP A 142 11.54 2.82 -13.89
CA TRP A 142 10.48 2.06 -14.56
C TRP A 142 10.10 2.69 -15.89
N SER A 143 9.45 1.89 -16.75
CA SER A 143 8.93 2.34 -18.05
C SER A 143 7.65 1.57 -18.40
N PRO A 144 6.64 2.18 -19.04
CA PRO A 144 6.54 3.62 -19.31
C PRO A 144 6.26 4.41 -18.03
N VAL A 145 6.66 5.68 -18.03
CA VAL A 145 6.33 6.63 -16.94
C VAL A 145 4.97 7.27 -17.23
N ARG A 146 4.11 7.35 -16.21
CA ARG A 146 2.77 7.93 -16.28
C ARG A 146 2.59 9.00 -15.21
N ARG A 147 1.69 9.96 -15.48
CA ARG A 147 1.36 11.03 -14.51
C ARG A 147 0.74 10.52 -13.22
N SER A 148 0.10 9.36 -13.27
CA SER A 148 -0.56 8.75 -12.12
C SER A 148 0.34 7.82 -11.31
N ASP A 149 1.60 7.64 -11.71
CA ASP A 149 2.53 6.73 -11.04
C ASP A 149 2.69 7.04 -9.54
N VAL A 150 2.95 6.00 -8.76
CA VAL A 150 3.32 6.13 -7.35
C VAL A 150 4.67 6.85 -7.28
N SER A 151 4.77 7.87 -6.43
CA SER A 151 5.94 8.74 -6.31
C SER A 151 7.07 8.14 -5.47
N TRP A 152 6.74 7.37 -4.44
CA TRP A 152 7.71 6.79 -3.51
C TRP A 152 7.11 5.65 -2.67
N ASN A 153 7.92 5.08 -1.78
CA ASN A 153 7.46 4.19 -0.72
C ASN A 153 6.41 4.87 0.17
N PHE A 154 5.46 4.08 0.65
CA PHE A 154 4.37 4.45 1.55
C PHE A 154 3.41 5.50 0.95
N GLU A 155 3.01 5.35 -0.30
CA GLU A 155 1.72 5.92 -0.71
C GLU A 155 0.57 5.03 -0.25
N LYS A 156 -0.59 5.65 -0.01
CA LYS A 156 -1.72 4.99 0.62
C LYS A 156 -2.95 5.09 -0.25
N PHE A 157 -3.71 4.00 -0.33
CA PHE A 157 -5.00 3.96 -1.00
C PHE A 157 -6.03 3.43 -0.02
N LEU A 158 -7.07 4.20 0.23
CA LEU A 158 -8.20 3.83 1.07
C LEU A 158 -9.39 3.45 0.18
N ILE A 159 -9.93 2.27 0.41
CA ILE A 159 -11.09 1.70 -0.26
C ILE A 159 -12.20 1.54 0.77
N GLY A 160 -13.43 1.93 0.40
CA GLY A 160 -14.60 1.82 1.25
C GLY A 160 -15.14 0.39 1.40
N PRO A 161 -16.02 0.13 2.38
CA PRO A 161 -16.65 -1.18 2.61
C PRO A 161 -17.39 -1.79 1.42
N GLU A 162 -17.79 -0.96 0.45
CA GLU A 162 -18.48 -1.39 -0.77
C GLU A 162 -17.51 -1.68 -1.93
N GLY A 163 -16.19 -1.58 -1.71
CA GLY A 163 -15.16 -1.81 -2.74
C GLY A 163 -14.85 -0.58 -3.58
N GLU A 164 -15.47 0.56 -3.26
CA GLU A 164 -15.28 1.82 -3.97
C GLU A 164 -14.00 2.53 -3.50
N PRO A 165 -13.07 2.90 -4.41
CA PRO A 165 -11.91 3.71 -4.08
C PRO A 165 -12.34 5.04 -3.48
N PHE A 166 -11.83 5.36 -2.28
CA PHE A 166 -12.21 6.57 -1.55
C PHE A 166 -11.19 7.68 -1.70
N ARG A 167 -9.92 7.41 -1.40
CA ARG A 167 -8.86 8.45 -1.42
C ARG A 167 -7.47 7.83 -1.54
N ARG A 168 -6.58 8.55 -2.23
CA ARG A 168 -5.13 8.30 -2.28
C ARG A 168 -4.40 9.37 -1.48
N TYR A 169 -3.35 8.98 -0.76
CA TYR A 169 -2.52 9.88 0.06
C TYR A 169 -1.05 9.73 -0.32
N SER A 170 -0.33 10.85 -0.29
CA SER A 170 1.06 10.90 -0.72
C SER A 170 2.00 10.20 0.26
N ARG A 171 3.26 10.01 -0.15
CA ARG A 171 4.34 9.52 0.72
C ARG A 171 4.55 10.34 2.00
N SER A 172 4.19 11.62 1.96
CA SER A 172 4.39 12.57 3.06
C SER A 172 3.23 12.56 4.05
N PHE A 173 2.05 12.09 3.64
CA PHE A 173 0.89 11.96 4.52
C PHE A 173 1.11 10.83 5.53
N GLN A 174 0.98 11.13 6.82
CA GLN A 174 1.18 10.10 7.85
C GLN A 174 0.01 9.12 7.85
N THR A 175 0.31 7.82 7.91
CA THR A 175 -0.68 6.74 7.92
C THR A 175 -1.73 6.93 9.03
N ILE A 176 -1.32 7.35 10.23
CA ILE A 176 -2.25 7.55 11.35
C ILE A 176 -3.30 8.63 11.09
N ASN A 177 -2.97 9.64 10.27
CA ASN A 177 -3.90 10.72 9.93
C ASN A 177 -5.02 10.28 8.96
N ILE A 178 -4.99 9.03 8.50
CA ILE A 178 -6.05 8.40 7.70
C ILE A 178 -7.20 7.92 8.60
N GLU A 179 -6.99 7.80 9.92
CA GLU A 179 -8.01 7.31 10.86
C GLU A 179 -9.36 8.04 10.77
N PRO A 180 -9.44 9.39 10.68
CA PRO A 180 -10.72 10.08 10.58
C PRO A 180 -11.51 9.67 9.33
N ASP A 181 -10.84 9.45 8.19
CA ASP A 181 -11.46 8.97 6.97
C ASP A 181 -11.94 7.51 7.11
N ILE A 182 -11.16 6.66 7.79
CA ILE A 182 -11.57 5.29 8.13
C ILE A 182 -12.83 5.32 9.01
N LYS A 183 -12.85 6.10 10.10
CA LYS A 183 -14.03 6.25 10.97
C LYS A 183 -15.26 6.73 10.18
N ARG A 184 -15.08 7.70 9.28
CA ARG A 184 -16.14 8.20 8.39
C ARG A 184 -16.71 7.11 7.50
N LEU A 185 -15.86 6.33 6.82
CA LEU A 185 -16.29 5.21 5.97
C LEU A 185 -17.00 4.11 6.77
N LEU A 186 -16.53 3.87 7.98
CA LEU A 186 -17.10 2.89 8.90
C LEU A 186 -18.33 3.44 9.66
N LYS A 187 -18.75 4.69 9.45
CA LYS A 187 -19.85 5.33 10.21
C LYS A 187 -19.69 5.17 11.73
N VAL A 188 -18.46 5.23 12.22
CA VAL A 188 -18.13 5.26 13.65
C VAL A 188 -18.12 6.72 14.10
N ALA A 189 -18.58 7.00 15.32
CA ALA A 189 -18.47 8.34 15.89
C ALA A 189 -17.01 8.83 15.83
N ILE A 190 -16.82 10.08 15.42
CA ILE A 190 -15.50 10.71 15.27
C ILE A 190 -14.88 10.95 16.64
#